data_AF-A0A0M2HQJ5-F1
#
_entry.id   AF-A0A0M2HQJ5-F1
#
_cell.length_a   1.000
_cell.length_b   1.000
_cell.length_c   1.000
_cell.angle_alpha   90.00
_cell.angle_beta   90.00
_cell.angle_gamma   90.00
#
_symmetry.space_group_name_H-M   'P 1'
#
loop_
_entity.id
_entity.type
_entity.pdbx_description
1 polymer ?
#
loop_
_entity_poly.entity_id
_entity_poly.type
_entity_poly.pdbx_seq_one_letter_code
_entity_poly.pdbx_strand_id
1 'polypeptide(L)'
;MRGESRPHDQRNVSLMGYDGYESGAYAFLGIYFTIILISSVIGYVVGSFLMMKIFDKAGITDRWRAWVPVYNTMIFLKLGDVSPWLLLYCIGGTILLAWIGIGVLFAIAMQVLLILAAWRIGLKLQKDSVWVVLFIFLPVVWMAIVAFDSSRWNPNIVPASWAGNGFFADRTVWQGVPVQAGAAPQGYGQPGYGAPQGYGAPQGYGAPQGYGAPQGYGAPQGYGQPGYGQPVPPAQPGYGAPQGYAQPGYGAPVPPAQPSYGQPAAPQPPVFPPRAPQPPSAPPAAPQPPAAPPAAPQPPAPPVPPVPPADPMQPPA
;
A
#
# COMPACT_ATOMS: atom_id res chain seq x y z
N MET A 1 4.92 -79.31 -53.22
CA MET A 1 5.33 -79.01 -51.83
C MET A 1 6.73 -78.43 -51.93
N ARG A 2 7.13 -77.30 -51.34
CA ARG A 2 6.71 -76.49 -50.17
C ARG A 2 7.42 -75.13 -50.42
N GLY A 3 6.78 -73.99 -50.61
CA GLY A 3 5.90 -73.27 -49.68
C GLY A 3 6.52 -71.89 -49.39
N GLU A 4 6.14 -70.86 -50.17
CA GLU A 4 6.68 -69.50 -50.08
C GLU A 4 6.38 -68.84 -48.72
N SER A 5 7.41 -68.65 -47.87
CA SER A 5 7.27 -67.93 -46.60
C SER A 5 7.38 -66.42 -46.80
N ARG A 6 6.24 -65.74 -46.93
CA ARG A 6 6.16 -64.26 -47.01
C ARG A 6 6.58 -63.60 -45.69
N PRO A 7 7.44 -62.56 -45.70
CA PRO A 7 7.76 -61.77 -44.50
C PRO A 7 6.76 -60.61 -44.31
N HIS A 8 5.53 -60.94 -43.87
CA HIS A 8 4.55 -59.95 -43.41
C HIS A 8 4.21 -60.20 -41.94
N ASP A 9 4.75 -59.39 -41.03
CA ASP A 9 3.93 -58.66 -40.02
C ASP A 9 4.74 -57.79 -39.05
N GLN A 10 6.05 -58.05 -38.84
CA GLN A 10 6.82 -57.37 -37.79
C GLN A 10 6.89 -55.83 -37.93
N ARG A 11 6.67 -55.26 -39.12
CA ARG A 11 6.62 -53.80 -39.32
C ARG A 11 5.31 -53.14 -38.86
N ASN A 12 4.21 -53.87 -38.83
CA ASN A 12 2.90 -53.32 -38.45
C ASN A 12 2.74 -53.22 -36.93
N VAL A 13 3.30 -54.19 -36.19
CA VAL A 13 3.22 -54.25 -34.72
C VAL A 13 3.96 -53.08 -34.06
N SER A 14 5.10 -52.65 -34.61
CA SER A 14 5.87 -51.53 -34.07
C SER A 14 5.21 -50.17 -34.30
N LEU A 15 4.49 -49.97 -35.40
CA LEU A 15 3.78 -48.72 -35.70
C LEU A 15 2.53 -48.56 -34.83
N MET A 16 1.68 -49.59 -34.72
CA MET A 16 0.47 -49.52 -33.89
C MET A 16 0.74 -49.25 -32.40
N GLY A 17 1.87 -49.72 -31.87
CA GLY A 17 2.32 -49.38 -30.51
C GLY A 17 2.80 -47.93 -30.37
N TYR A 18 3.38 -47.36 -31.43
CA TYR A 18 3.85 -45.97 -31.47
C TYR A 18 2.68 -44.99 -31.61
N ASP A 19 1.75 -45.25 -32.53
CA ASP A 19 0.58 -44.38 -32.75
C ASP A 19 -0.35 -44.34 -31.51
N GLY A 20 -0.41 -45.46 -30.76
CA GLY A 20 -1.21 -45.59 -29.55
C GLY A 20 -0.69 -44.80 -28.33
N TYR A 21 0.63 -44.72 -28.11
CA TYR A 21 1.15 -43.93 -26.98
C TYR A 21 1.13 -42.43 -27.28
N GLU A 22 1.36 -42.00 -28.53
CA GLU A 22 1.26 -40.58 -28.90
C GLU A 22 -0.17 -40.08 -28.77
N SER A 23 -1.14 -40.79 -29.35
CA SER A 23 -2.55 -40.43 -29.22
C SER A 23 -3.03 -40.42 -27.76
N GLY A 24 -2.58 -41.38 -26.94
CA GLY A 24 -2.82 -41.38 -25.49
C GLY A 24 -2.19 -40.19 -24.77
N ALA A 25 -0.96 -39.80 -25.13
CA ALA A 25 -0.28 -38.64 -24.56
C ALA A 25 -0.96 -37.32 -24.94
N TYR A 26 -1.37 -37.13 -26.19
CA TYR A 26 -2.12 -35.96 -26.63
C TYR A 26 -3.50 -35.88 -25.98
N ALA A 27 -4.21 -37.00 -25.81
CA ALA A 27 -5.47 -37.04 -25.08
C ALA A 27 -5.29 -36.67 -23.60
N PHE A 28 -4.26 -37.20 -22.93
CA PHE A 28 -3.92 -36.83 -21.55
C PHE A 28 -3.57 -35.34 -21.43
N LEU A 29 -2.72 -34.81 -22.31
CA LEU A 29 -2.35 -33.38 -22.32
C LEU A 29 -3.55 -32.48 -22.59
N GLY A 30 -4.47 -32.88 -23.48
CA GLY A 30 -5.71 -32.16 -23.75
C GLY A 30 -6.65 -32.12 -22.53
N ILE A 31 -6.84 -33.24 -21.85
CA ILE A 31 -7.61 -33.32 -20.60
C ILE A 31 -6.94 -32.49 -19.50
N TYR A 32 -5.63 -32.65 -19.31
CA TYR A 32 -4.85 -31.90 -18.33
C TYR A 32 -4.95 -30.38 -18.57
N PHE A 33 -4.72 -29.92 -19.80
CA PHE A 33 -4.86 -28.52 -20.18
C PHE A 33 -6.29 -28.00 -19.95
N THR A 34 -7.31 -28.81 -20.27
CA THR A 34 -8.72 -28.45 -20.05
C THR A 34 -9.03 -28.30 -18.56
N ILE A 35 -8.55 -29.22 -17.71
CA ILE A 35 -8.69 -29.14 -16.25
C ILE A 35 -7.99 -27.89 -15.72
N ILE A 36 -6.74 -27.63 -16.11
CA ILE A 36 -5.98 -26.45 -15.69
C ILE A 36 -6.67 -25.15 -16.16
N LEU A 37 -7.20 -25.11 -17.38
CA LEU A 37 -7.93 -23.96 -17.91
C LEU A 37 -9.20 -23.69 -17.08
N ILE A 38 -10.03 -24.71 -16.84
CA ILE A 38 -11.23 -24.59 -15.99
C ILE A 38 -10.85 -24.16 -14.56
N SER A 39 -9.83 -24.80 -13.95
CA SER A 39 -9.34 -24.46 -12.62
C SER A 39 -8.80 -23.04 -12.53
N SER A 40 -8.12 -22.53 -13.58
CA SER A 40 -7.62 -21.15 -13.62
C SER A 40 -8.75 -20.12 -13.72
N VAL A 41 -9.81 -20.40 -14.49
CA VAL A 41 -11.02 -19.57 -14.55
C VAL A 41 -11.73 -19.56 -13.19
N ILE A 42 -11.92 -20.72 -12.56
CA ILE A 42 -12.52 -20.81 -11.21
C ILE A 42 -11.67 -20.04 -10.19
N GLY A 43 -10.35 -20.26 -10.17
CA GLY A 43 -9.42 -19.55 -9.29
C GLY A 43 -9.43 -18.04 -9.50
N TYR A 44 -9.54 -17.58 -10.74
CA TYR A 44 -9.68 -16.17 -11.08
C TYR A 44 -11.01 -15.57 -10.61
N VAL A 45 -12.14 -16.26 -10.82
CA VAL A 45 -13.47 -15.82 -10.36
C VAL A 45 -13.52 -15.75 -8.83
N VAL A 46 -13.04 -16.78 -8.13
CA VAL A 46 -12.95 -16.80 -6.67
C VAL A 46 -12.02 -15.70 -6.17
N GLY A 47 -10.81 -15.58 -6.72
CA GLY A 47 -9.85 -14.54 -6.36
C GLY A 47 -10.42 -13.12 -6.53
N SER A 48 -11.04 -12.83 -7.67
CA SER A 48 -11.66 -11.53 -7.97
C SER A 48 -12.83 -11.22 -7.02
N PHE A 49 -13.67 -12.21 -6.71
CA PHE A 49 -14.77 -12.06 -5.74
C PHE A 49 -14.27 -11.80 -4.31
N LEU A 50 -13.23 -12.50 -3.85
CA LEU A 50 -12.61 -12.25 -2.55
C LEU A 50 -11.95 -10.86 -2.50
N MET A 51 -11.26 -10.47 -3.57
CA MET A 51 -10.63 -9.16 -3.68
C MET A 51 -11.70 -8.04 -3.67
N MET A 52 -12.85 -8.25 -4.32
CA MET A 52 -14.01 -7.34 -4.26
C MET A 52 -14.50 -7.12 -2.82
N LYS A 53 -14.51 -8.14 -1.97
CA LYS A 53 -14.87 -8.02 -0.55
C LYS A 53 -13.83 -7.25 0.27
N ILE A 54 -12.55 -7.42 -0.03
CA ILE A 54 -11.46 -6.62 0.56
C ILE A 54 -11.60 -5.15 0.14
N PHE A 55 -11.97 -4.90 -1.12
CA PHE A 55 -12.17 -3.55 -1.67
C PHE A 55 -13.42 -2.86 -1.09
N ASP A 56 -14.54 -3.60 -0.93
CA ASP A 56 -15.73 -3.15 -0.19
C ASP A 56 -15.32 -2.68 1.23
N LYS A 57 -14.53 -3.49 1.96
CA LYS A 57 -14.02 -3.14 3.30
C LYS A 57 -13.13 -1.90 3.30
N ALA A 58 -12.28 -1.73 2.28
CA ALA A 58 -11.37 -0.61 2.14
C ALA A 58 -12.06 0.70 1.71
N GLY A 59 -13.36 0.68 1.40
CA GLY A 59 -14.13 1.86 1.00
C GLY A 59 -14.01 2.23 -0.50
N ILE A 60 -13.72 1.26 -1.36
CA ILE A 60 -13.70 1.47 -2.82
C ILE A 60 -15.13 1.48 -3.36
N THR A 61 -15.46 2.46 -4.21
CA THR A 61 -16.84 2.68 -4.67
C THR A 61 -17.29 1.67 -5.73
N ASP A 62 -16.40 1.25 -6.63
CA ASP A 62 -16.80 0.50 -7.82
C ASP A 62 -16.26 -0.94 -7.80
N ARG A 63 -17.17 -1.91 -7.67
CA ARG A 63 -16.86 -3.33 -7.54
C ARG A 63 -16.24 -3.97 -8.78
N TRP A 64 -16.53 -3.44 -9.98
CA TRP A 64 -15.97 -3.96 -11.24
C TRP A 64 -14.43 -3.96 -11.25
N ARG A 65 -13.82 -3.06 -10.47
CA ARG A 65 -12.36 -2.88 -10.39
C ARG A 65 -11.63 -4.11 -9.86
N ALA A 66 -12.30 -4.98 -9.11
CA ALA A 66 -11.75 -6.27 -8.66
C ALA A 66 -11.71 -7.34 -9.78
N TRP A 67 -12.54 -7.17 -10.82
CA TRP A 67 -12.74 -8.09 -11.95
C TRP A 67 -11.97 -7.68 -13.21
N VAL A 68 -11.11 -6.67 -13.15
CA VAL A 68 -10.24 -6.30 -14.27
C VAL A 68 -8.81 -6.74 -13.93
N PRO A 69 -8.24 -7.71 -14.68
CA PRO A 69 -6.86 -8.16 -14.46
C PRO A 69 -5.87 -7.00 -14.51
N VAL A 70 -4.74 -7.14 -13.81
CA VAL A 70 -3.72 -6.10 -13.60
C VAL A 70 -4.24 -4.93 -12.75
N TYR A 71 -5.36 -4.31 -13.14
CA TYR A 71 -5.95 -3.16 -12.44
C TYR A 71 -6.37 -3.48 -11.00
N ASN A 72 -6.95 -4.66 -10.77
CA ASN A 72 -7.27 -5.16 -9.44
C ASN A 72 -6.00 -5.28 -8.56
N THR A 73 -4.93 -5.85 -9.10
CA THR A 73 -3.63 -5.94 -8.44
C THR A 73 -2.99 -4.58 -8.19
N MET A 74 -3.12 -3.61 -9.10
CA MET A 74 -2.67 -2.23 -8.90
C MET A 74 -3.37 -1.59 -7.68
N ILE A 75 -4.69 -1.74 -7.57
CA ILE A 75 -5.44 -1.26 -6.40
C ILE A 75 -4.98 -1.95 -5.13
N PHE A 76 -4.73 -3.27 -5.17
CA PHE A 76 -4.21 -4.01 -4.02
C PHE A 76 -2.84 -3.47 -3.55
N LEU A 77 -1.91 -3.19 -4.48
CA LEU A 77 -0.65 -2.52 -4.14
C LEU A 77 -0.88 -1.15 -3.49
N LYS A 78 -1.76 -0.33 -4.09
CA LYS A 78 -2.08 1.02 -3.61
C LYS A 78 -2.70 1.02 -2.20
N LEU A 79 -3.60 0.07 -1.91
CA LEU A 79 -4.14 -0.16 -0.57
C LEU A 79 -3.07 -0.64 0.41
N GLY A 80 -2.06 -1.34 -0.07
CA GLY A 80 -0.90 -1.81 0.68
C GLY A 80 0.23 -0.80 0.88
N ASP A 81 0.01 0.50 0.60
CA ASP A 81 1.07 1.54 0.65
C ASP A 81 2.25 1.26 -0.30
N VAL A 82 1.99 0.62 -1.44
CA VAL A 82 2.97 0.32 -2.51
C VAL A 82 2.50 0.95 -3.82
N SER A 83 3.40 1.57 -4.57
CA SER A 83 3.06 2.22 -5.84
C SER A 83 2.44 1.22 -6.85
N PRO A 84 1.23 1.50 -7.39
CA PRO A 84 0.52 0.60 -8.29
C PRO A 84 1.28 0.38 -9.61
N TRP A 85 2.04 1.38 -10.04
CA TRP A 85 2.76 1.39 -11.32
C TRP A 85 3.94 0.40 -11.36
N LEU A 86 4.47 0.01 -10.20
CA LEU A 86 5.54 -0.99 -10.10
C LEU A 86 5.13 -2.34 -10.68
N LEU A 87 3.83 -2.68 -10.64
CA LEU A 87 3.31 -3.89 -11.29
C LEU A 87 3.57 -3.89 -12.80
N LEU A 88 3.42 -2.74 -13.48
CA LEU A 88 3.64 -2.63 -14.92
C LEU A 88 5.12 -2.75 -15.26
N TYR A 89 6.02 -2.21 -14.43
CA TYR A 89 7.46 -2.41 -14.59
C TYR A 89 7.86 -3.88 -14.36
N CYS A 90 7.23 -4.59 -13.42
CA CYS A 90 7.45 -6.01 -13.22
C CYS A 90 6.95 -6.86 -14.40
N ILE A 91 5.73 -6.61 -14.90
CA ILE A 91 5.19 -7.30 -16.08
C ILE A 91 6.06 -7.03 -17.31
N GLY A 92 6.38 -5.75 -17.57
CA GLY A 92 7.24 -5.33 -18.67
C GLY A 92 8.64 -5.94 -18.59
N GLY A 93 9.30 -5.86 -17.43
CA GLY A 93 10.62 -6.46 -17.21
C GLY A 93 10.61 -7.99 -17.34
N THR A 94 9.56 -8.66 -16.87
CA THR A 94 9.41 -10.12 -17.01
C THR A 94 9.33 -10.51 -18.48
N ILE A 95 8.50 -9.83 -19.29
CA ILE A 95 8.30 -10.14 -20.71
C ILE A 95 9.53 -9.73 -21.55
N LEU A 96 9.96 -8.47 -21.44
CA LEU A 96 10.99 -7.88 -22.30
C LEU A 96 12.40 -8.42 -22.03
N LEU A 97 12.66 -8.94 -20.82
CA LEU A 97 13.97 -9.47 -20.41
C LEU A 97 13.94 -11.00 -20.17
N ALA A 98 12.86 -11.69 -20.55
CA ALA A 98 12.78 -13.15 -20.49
C ALA A 98 13.88 -13.83 -21.34
N TRP A 99 14.14 -13.30 -22.54
CA TRP A 99 15.06 -13.91 -23.51
C TRP A 99 16.54 -13.90 -23.09
N ILE A 100 16.92 -13.05 -22.13
CA ILE A 100 18.24 -13.04 -21.47
C ILE A 100 18.21 -13.71 -20.07
N GLY A 101 17.11 -14.37 -19.69
CA GLY A 101 16.93 -15.02 -18.39
C GLY A 101 16.67 -14.08 -17.21
N ILE A 102 16.92 -12.77 -17.33
CA ILE A 102 16.78 -11.79 -16.25
C ILE A 102 15.31 -11.53 -15.87
N GLY A 103 14.36 -11.80 -16.76
CA GLY A 103 12.92 -11.61 -16.51
C GLY A 103 12.40 -12.30 -15.23
N VAL A 104 13.05 -13.38 -14.78
CA VAL A 104 12.70 -14.06 -13.51
C VAL A 104 12.86 -13.16 -12.28
N LEU A 105 13.82 -12.22 -12.29
CA LEU A 105 14.03 -11.28 -11.18
C LEU A 105 12.85 -10.31 -11.04
N PHE A 106 12.22 -9.93 -12.16
CA PHE A 106 11.02 -9.10 -12.16
C PHE A 106 9.78 -9.87 -11.71
N ALA A 107 9.69 -11.17 -12.01
CA ALA A 107 8.64 -12.04 -11.47
C ALA A 107 8.78 -12.23 -9.95
N ILE A 108 10.02 -12.40 -9.45
CA ILE A 108 10.30 -12.45 -8.00
C ILE A 108 9.96 -11.10 -7.34
N ALA A 109 10.38 -9.98 -7.95
CA ALA A 109 10.07 -8.64 -7.46
C ALA A 109 8.55 -8.39 -7.40
N MET A 110 7.79 -8.86 -8.39
CA MET A 110 6.32 -8.81 -8.37
C MET A 110 5.75 -9.51 -7.14
N GLN A 111 6.20 -10.73 -6.82
CA GLN A 111 5.74 -11.43 -5.62
C GLN A 111 6.14 -10.71 -4.33
N VAL A 112 7.34 -10.13 -4.24
CA VAL A 112 7.74 -9.31 -3.10
C VAL A 112 6.81 -8.11 -2.92
N LEU A 113 6.45 -7.40 -3.99
CA LEU A 113 5.51 -6.27 -3.92
C LEU A 113 4.12 -6.70 -3.44
N LEU A 114 3.62 -7.86 -3.89
CA LEU A 114 2.34 -8.42 -3.41
C LEU A 114 2.40 -8.83 -1.94
N ILE A 115 3.51 -9.40 -1.48
CA ILE A 115 3.72 -9.77 -0.07
C ILE A 115 3.77 -8.52 0.82
N LEU A 116 4.49 -7.47 0.40
CA LEU A 116 4.52 -6.18 1.09
C LEU A 116 3.11 -5.57 1.18
N ALA A 117 2.36 -5.56 0.07
CA ALA A 117 1.00 -5.04 0.06
C ALA A 117 0.04 -5.87 0.92
N ALA A 118 0.12 -7.20 0.88
CA ALA A 118 -0.69 -8.09 1.70
C ALA A 118 -0.40 -7.92 3.20
N TRP A 119 0.87 -7.77 3.60
CA TRP A 119 1.24 -7.44 4.98
C TRP A 119 0.57 -6.13 5.45
N ARG A 120 0.69 -5.07 4.64
CA ARG A 120 0.14 -3.74 4.96
C ARG A 120 -1.38 -3.73 4.99
N ILE A 121 -2.05 -4.45 4.09
CA ILE A 121 -3.50 -4.68 4.10
C ILE A 121 -3.90 -5.48 5.35
N GLY A 122 -3.13 -6.49 5.74
CA GLY A 122 -3.33 -7.25 6.98
C GLY A 122 -3.34 -6.35 8.22
N LEU A 123 -2.34 -5.47 8.36
CA LEU A 123 -2.28 -4.48 9.45
C LEU A 123 -3.52 -3.54 9.46
N LYS A 124 -3.94 -3.06 8.28
CA LYS A 124 -5.14 -2.22 8.12
C LYS A 124 -6.44 -2.98 8.40
N LEU A 125 -6.45 -4.30 8.24
CA LEU A 125 -7.52 -5.21 8.64
C LEU A 125 -7.28 -5.82 10.04
N GLN A 126 -6.51 -5.14 10.89
CA GLN A 126 -6.33 -5.49 12.31
C GLN A 126 -5.74 -6.91 12.52
N LYS A 127 -4.86 -7.36 11.61
CA LYS A 127 -4.12 -8.63 11.71
C LYS A 127 -2.65 -8.38 12.02
N ASP A 128 -2.06 -9.26 12.84
CA ASP A 128 -0.63 -9.19 13.18
C ASP A 128 0.26 -9.41 11.96
N SER A 129 1.47 -8.83 11.96
CA SER A 129 2.43 -8.95 10.85
C SER A 129 2.71 -10.40 10.41
N VAL A 130 2.66 -11.36 11.33
CA VAL A 130 2.91 -12.79 11.08
C VAL A 130 1.88 -13.38 10.09
N TRP A 131 0.67 -12.81 9.98
CA TRP A 131 -0.36 -13.28 9.03
C TRP A 131 0.07 -13.22 7.56
N VAL A 132 1.09 -12.45 7.20
CA VAL A 132 1.65 -12.47 5.83
C VAL A 132 2.22 -13.84 5.45
N VAL A 133 2.66 -14.65 6.42
CA VAL A 133 3.16 -16.01 6.17
C VAL A 133 2.06 -16.89 5.55
N LEU A 134 0.80 -16.72 5.98
CA LEU A 134 -0.33 -17.43 5.38
C LEU A 134 -0.59 -16.97 3.94
N PHE A 135 -0.36 -15.68 3.62
CA PHE A 135 -0.47 -15.19 2.24
C PHE A 135 0.61 -15.80 1.32
N ILE A 136 1.83 -16.02 1.83
CA ILE A 136 2.93 -16.61 1.05
C ILE A 136 2.60 -18.04 0.61
N PHE A 137 2.07 -18.86 1.51
CA PHE A 137 1.81 -20.28 1.22
C PHE A 137 0.38 -20.55 0.71
N LEU A 138 -0.64 -19.85 1.21
CA LEU A 138 -2.06 -20.04 0.83
C LEU A 138 -2.75 -18.68 0.60
N PRO A 139 -2.41 -17.93 -0.47
CA PRO A 139 -2.93 -16.59 -0.72
C PRO A 139 -4.46 -16.53 -0.84
N VAL A 140 -5.08 -17.55 -1.43
CA VAL A 140 -6.56 -17.63 -1.57
C VAL A 140 -7.24 -17.80 -0.21
N VAL A 141 -6.66 -18.62 0.69
CA VAL A 141 -7.20 -18.81 2.05
C VAL A 141 -7.01 -17.55 2.89
N TRP A 142 -5.84 -16.90 2.79
CA TRP A 142 -5.61 -15.60 3.40
C TRP A 142 -6.66 -14.58 2.94
N MET A 143 -6.89 -14.45 1.63
CA MET A 143 -7.89 -13.54 1.07
C MET A 143 -9.30 -13.88 1.56
N ALA A 144 -9.67 -15.16 1.63
CA ALA A 144 -10.98 -15.59 2.11
C ALA A 144 -11.21 -15.21 3.58
N ILE A 145 -10.21 -15.42 4.44
CA ILE A 145 -10.29 -15.03 5.85
C ILE A 145 -10.45 -13.51 5.95
N VAL A 146 -9.54 -12.72 5.39
CA VAL A 146 -9.60 -11.25 5.56
C VAL A 146 -10.82 -10.61 4.88
N ALA A 147 -11.38 -11.24 3.85
CA ALA A 147 -12.63 -10.83 3.20
C ALA A 147 -13.87 -11.01 4.10
N PHE A 148 -14.01 -12.14 4.78
CA PHE A 148 -15.24 -12.50 5.52
C PHE A 148 -15.16 -12.33 7.05
N ASP A 149 -13.95 -12.24 7.61
CA ASP A 149 -13.71 -11.97 9.03
C ASP A 149 -14.33 -10.64 9.49
N SER A 150 -14.62 -10.51 10.79
CA SER A 150 -15.30 -9.33 11.36
C SER A 150 -14.44 -8.06 11.43
N SER A 151 -13.13 -8.14 11.21
CA SER A 151 -12.22 -6.99 11.20
C SER A 151 -12.69 -5.86 10.30
N ARG A 152 -12.46 -4.64 10.79
CA ARG A 152 -12.79 -3.39 10.11
C ARG A 152 -11.53 -2.77 9.54
N TRP A 153 -11.68 -2.06 8.43
CA TRP A 153 -10.58 -1.29 7.84
C TRP A 153 -10.20 -0.12 8.74
N ASN A 154 -8.94 -0.07 9.16
CA ASN A 154 -8.36 1.01 9.94
C ASN A 154 -7.45 1.86 9.04
N PRO A 155 -7.91 3.04 8.57
CA PRO A 155 -7.11 3.93 7.73
C PRO A 155 -6.00 4.65 8.53
N ASN A 156 -6.05 4.60 9.87
CA ASN A 156 -5.12 5.33 10.76
C ASN A 156 -3.85 4.53 11.08
N ILE A 157 -3.63 3.37 10.46
CA ILE A 157 -2.36 2.64 10.57
C ILE A 157 -1.25 3.52 9.97
N VAL A 158 -0.21 3.77 10.77
CA VAL A 158 0.97 4.55 10.37
C VAL A 158 1.48 4.02 9.02
N PRO A 159 1.65 4.88 8.01
CA PRO A 159 2.11 4.47 6.67
C PRO A 159 3.41 3.69 6.71
N ALA A 160 3.66 2.87 5.69
CA ALA A 160 4.93 2.17 5.58
C ALA A 160 6.09 3.18 5.49
N SER A 161 7.26 2.86 6.03
CA SER A 161 8.44 3.74 5.97
C SER A 161 8.85 4.07 4.52
N TRP A 162 8.58 3.17 3.57
CA TRP A 162 8.82 3.40 2.15
C TRP A 162 7.74 4.23 1.44
N ALA A 163 6.60 4.51 2.07
CA ALA A 163 5.53 5.32 1.46
C ALA A 163 5.93 6.80 1.24
N GLY A 164 7.00 7.27 1.91
CA GLY A 164 7.63 8.56 1.63
C GLY A 164 8.67 8.53 0.50
N ASN A 165 9.16 7.36 0.08
CA ASN A 165 10.23 7.23 -0.90
C ASN A 165 9.72 7.44 -2.33
N GLY A 166 10.40 8.27 -3.14
CA GLY A 166 9.96 8.58 -4.51
C GLY A 166 9.76 7.38 -5.46
N PHE A 167 10.37 6.22 -5.17
CA PHE A 167 10.21 4.99 -5.97
C PHE A 167 9.00 4.14 -5.56
N PHE A 168 8.76 3.98 -4.26
CA PHE A 168 7.68 3.13 -3.72
C PHE A 168 6.39 3.90 -3.44
N ALA A 169 6.46 5.23 -3.29
CA ALA A 169 5.32 6.09 -3.10
C ALA A 169 4.48 6.23 -4.38
N ASP A 170 3.19 6.46 -4.19
CA ASP A 170 2.29 6.93 -5.23
C ASP A 170 1.56 8.17 -4.74
N ARG A 171 1.62 9.24 -5.53
CA ARG A 171 1.01 10.54 -5.24
C ARG A 171 -0.23 10.80 -6.11
N THR A 172 -0.61 9.84 -6.96
CA THR A 172 -1.79 9.96 -7.83
C THR A 172 -3.06 9.67 -7.04
N VAL A 173 -4.05 10.57 -7.12
CA VAL A 173 -5.39 10.31 -6.58
C VAL A 173 -6.18 9.55 -7.63
N TRP A 174 -6.76 8.41 -7.24
CA TRP A 174 -7.59 7.59 -8.13
C TRP A 174 -9.04 7.75 -7.71
N GLN A 175 -9.90 8.25 -8.61
CA GLN A 175 -11.33 8.39 -8.34
C GLN A 175 -11.90 7.04 -7.85
N GLY A 176 -12.66 7.06 -6.75
CA GLY A 176 -13.26 5.86 -6.17
C GLY A 176 -12.33 4.95 -5.35
N VAL A 177 -11.04 5.31 -5.19
CA VAL A 177 -10.08 4.56 -4.34
C VAL A 177 -9.55 5.48 -3.22
N PRO A 178 -9.78 5.16 -1.94
CA PRO A 178 -9.38 6.03 -0.83
C PRO A 178 -7.87 6.29 -0.75
N VAL A 179 -7.52 7.56 -0.54
CA VAL A 179 -6.14 8.00 -0.29
C VAL A 179 -5.70 7.47 1.06
N GLN A 180 -4.57 6.77 1.09
CA GLN A 180 -3.97 6.23 2.31
C GLN A 180 -3.18 7.34 3.03
N ALA A 181 -3.04 7.25 4.36
CA ALA A 181 -2.46 8.33 5.18
C ALA A 181 -1.03 8.77 4.81
N GLY A 182 -0.28 7.95 4.04
CA GLY A 182 1.05 8.29 3.52
C GLY A 182 1.10 8.72 2.06
N ALA A 183 -0.02 8.63 1.33
CA ALA A 183 -0.14 9.01 -0.08
C ALA A 183 -0.64 10.47 -0.26
N ALA A 184 -1.01 11.15 0.83
CA ALA A 184 -1.41 12.54 0.79
C ALA A 184 -0.20 13.43 0.42
N PRO A 185 -0.28 14.27 -0.63
CA PRO A 185 0.81 15.16 -1.00
C PRO A 185 1.14 16.15 0.12
N GLN A 186 2.36 16.07 0.67
CA GLN A 186 2.90 17.12 1.52
C GLN A 186 3.17 18.37 0.66
N GLY A 187 2.22 19.30 0.66
CA GLY A 187 2.43 20.69 0.26
C GLY A 187 2.56 20.97 -1.24
N TYR A 188 1.44 20.92 -1.97
CA TYR A 188 1.13 21.92 -3.01
C TYR A 188 -0.38 22.20 -2.96
N GLY A 189 -0.75 23.45 -2.67
CA GLY A 189 -2.15 23.84 -2.53
C GLY A 189 -2.87 23.90 -3.88
N GLN A 190 -4.03 23.25 -3.97
CA GLN A 190 -5.02 23.39 -5.05
C GLN A 190 -6.43 23.40 -4.42
N PRO A 191 -7.43 24.08 -5.03
CA PRO A 191 -8.69 24.39 -4.36
C PRO A 191 -9.57 23.17 -4.09
N GLY A 192 -10.36 23.24 -3.03
CA GLY A 192 -11.13 22.10 -2.54
C GLY A 192 -12.33 21.71 -3.41
N TYR A 193 -12.61 20.41 -3.42
CA TYR A 193 -13.98 19.89 -3.45
C TYR A 193 -14.21 19.12 -2.14
N GLY A 194 -15.34 19.39 -1.48
CA GLY A 194 -15.52 19.10 -0.06
C GLY A 194 -15.63 17.62 0.29
N ALA A 195 -15.05 17.25 1.43
CA ALA A 195 -15.45 16.04 2.15
C ALA A 195 -16.82 16.27 2.82
N PRO A 196 -17.72 15.27 2.87
CA PRO A 196 -18.97 15.39 3.62
C PRO A 196 -18.72 15.67 5.10
N GLN A 197 -19.40 16.68 5.64
CA GLN A 197 -19.27 17.08 7.04
C GLN A 197 -19.89 16.04 7.97
N GLY A 198 -19.07 15.46 8.85
CA GLY A 198 -19.56 14.72 10.02
C GLY A 198 -20.17 15.67 11.05
N TYR A 199 -21.22 15.22 11.73
CA TYR A 199 -22.02 16.00 12.67
C TYR A 199 -21.20 16.76 13.72
N GLY A 200 -21.53 18.04 13.91
CA GLY A 200 -20.80 18.95 14.81
C GLY A 200 -21.06 18.72 16.30
N ALA A 201 -20.08 19.09 17.12
CA ALA A 201 -20.21 19.17 18.58
C ALA A 201 -20.61 20.60 19.02
N PRO A 202 -21.39 20.77 20.12
CA PRO A 202 -21.84 22.10 20.56
C PRO A 202 -20.71 22.99 21.10
N GLN A 203 -20.88 24.31 20.95
CA GLN A 203 -19.97 25.32 21.48
C GLN A 203 -20.08 25.43 23.01
N GLY A 204 -18.92 25.51 23.69
CA GLY A 204 -18.83 25.65 25.14
C GLY A 204 -17.99 26.87 25.56
N TYR A 205 -18.66 27.83 26.22
CA TYR A 205 -18.19 28.95 27.04
C TYR A 205 -16.68 29.27 27.12
N GLY A 206 -16.33 30.52 26.80
CA GLY A 206 -14.99 31.08 27.02
C GLY A 206 -14.67 31.41 28.48
N ALA A 207 -13.38 31.58 28.77
CA ALA A 207 -12.84 31.94 30.08
C ALA A 207 -12.00 33.24 30.02
N PRO A 208 -11.83 33.98 31.14
CA PRO A 208 -11.48 35.41 31.08
C PRO A 208 -9.97 35.73 31.01
N GLN A 209 -9.68 36.99 30.65
CA GLN A 209 -8.34 37.58 30.74
C GLN A 209 -7.92 37.80 32.21
N GLY A 210 -6.61 37.72 32.53
CA GLY A 210 -6.11 38.06 33.86
C GLY A 210 -4.59 38.18 34.02
N TYR A 211 -4.13 39.44 34.14
CA TYR A 211 -2.90 39.92 34.80
C TYR A 211 -1.51 39.43 34.34
N GLY A 212 -0.47 40.25 34.53
CA GLY A 212 0.89 39.96 34.06
C GLY A 212 2.01 40.74 34.76
N ALA A 213 3.19 40.76 34.11
CA ALA A 213 4.48 41.36 34.50
C ALA A 213 5.27 40.63 35.63
N PRO A 214 6.62 40.75 35.72
CA PRO A 214 7.52 41.69 35.01
C PRO A 214 8.74 41.09 34.27
N GLN A 215 9.58 41.97 33.69
CA GLN A 215 10.85 41.73 32.96
C GLN A 215 12.01 41.25 33.88
N GLY A 216 13.22 40.83 33.44
CA GLY A 216 13.91 40.86 32.12
C GLY A 216 15.37 40.32 32.19
N TYR A 217 16.26 40.80 31.30
CA TYR A 217 17.67 40.35 31.01
C TYR A 217 17.76 39.01 30.21
N GLY A 218 18.34 38.86 29.00
CA GLY A 218 19.14 39.71 28.09
C GLY A 218 20.62 39.24 28.02
N ALA A 219 21.32 39.02 26.90
CA ALA A 219 21.11 39.12 25.42
C ALA A 219 22.21 38.23 24.72
N PRO A 220 22.63 38.30 23.41
CA PRO A 220 22.20 39.08 22.23
C PRO A 220 22.07 38.26 20.90
N GLN A 221 21.95 38.94 19.75
CA GLN A 221 21.69 38.42 18.39
C GLN A 221 22.95 38.05 17.56
N GLY A 222 22.79 37.23 16.51
CA GLY A 222 23.78 36.95 15.47
C GLY A 222 23.12 36.70 14.09
N TYR A 223 23.78 37.07 12.99
CA TYR A 223 23.12 37.44 11.72
C TYR A 223 23.20 36.42 10.57
N GLY A 224 22.16 36.44 9.72
CA GLY A 224 22.11 36.25 8.25
C GLY A 224 23.07 35.31 7.50
N GLN A 225 22.51 34.41 6.69
CA GLN A 225 23.19 33.76 5.55
C GLN A 225 22.90 34.48 4.23
N PRO A 226 23.85 34.42 3.27
CA PRO A 226 23.45 34.29 1.85
C PRO A 226 24.36 33.39 0.99
N GLY A 227 23.74 32.70 0.02
CA GLY A 227 24.23 32.58 -1.35
C GLY A 227 25.33 31.55 -1.69
N TYR A 228 24.96 30.49 -2.42
CA TYR A 228 25.89 29.56 -3.07
C TYR A 228 26.04 29.87 -4.57
N GLY A 229 27.30 29.97 -5.04
CA GLY A 229 27.67 30.07 -6.44
C GLY A 229 29.02 29.39 -6.71
N GLN A 230 29.11 28.67 -7.83
CA GLN A 230 30.33 28.06 -8.39
C GLN A 230 30.92 28.99 -9.49
N PRO A 231 32.25 28.98 -9.80
CA PRO A 231 32.87 27.89 -10.59
C PRO A 231 34.40 27.60 -10.46
N VAL A 232 34.77 26.32 -10.71
CA VAL A 232 35.86 25.74 -11.57
C VAL A 232 37.36 26.21 -11.47
N PRO A 233 38.40 25.30 -11.57
CA PRO A 233 39.80 25.54 -11.16
C PRO A 233 40.83 25.69 -12.32
N PRO A 234 42.15 25.80 -12.04
CA PRO A 234 43.08 24.64 -11.94
C PRO A 234 44.05 24.74 -10.71
N ALA A 235 45.19 24.04 -10.48
CA ALA A 235 46.08 23.17 -11.28
C ALA A 235 46.93 22.17 -10.40
N GLN A 236 48.02 21.61 -10.95
CA GLN A 236 49.11 20.77 -10.36
C GLN A 236 50.48 21.25 -10.93
N PRO A 237 51.71 20.92 -10.43
CA PRO A 237 52.24 19.62 -9.91
C PRO A 237 53.08 19.77 -8.59
N GLY A 238 53.96 18.87 -8.08
CA GLY A 238 54.37 17.47 -8.35
C GLY A 238 55.70 17.07 -7.65
N TYR A 239 56.20 15.84 -7.89
CA TYR A 239 57.46 15.21 -7.36
C TYR A 239 57.50 14.90 -5.84
N GLY A 240 58.09 13.79 -5.35
CA GLY A 240 58.71 12.62 -6.00
C GLY A 240 59.17 11.57 -4.95
N ALA A 241 59.48 10.33 -5.36
CA ALA A 241 59.91 9.23 -4.48
C ALA A 241 61.21 8.56 -4.99
N PRO A 242 61.93 7.81 -4.14
CA PRO A 242 62.55 6.55 -4.58
C PRO A 242 62.46 5.36 -3.58
N GLN A 243 62.72 4.16 -4.10
CA GLN A 243 62.78 2.84 -3.44
C GLN A 243 64.07 2.67 -2.59
N GLY A 244 64.33 1.66 -1.75
CA GLY A 244 63.60 0.43 -1.33
C GLY A 244 64.58 -0.77 -1.17
N TYR A 245 64.40 -1.68 -0.19
CA TYR A 245 65.20 -2.92 0.00
C TYR A 245 64.42 -4.05 0.73
N ALA A 246 64.95 -5.29 0.74
CA ALA A 246 64.28 -6.53 1.16
C ALA A 246 65.30 -7.53 1.82
N GLN A 247 64.96 -8.74 2.34
CA GLN A 247 63.71 -9.52 2.20
C GLN A 247 63.17 -10.22 3.49
N PRO A 248 63.59 -11.42 3.98
CA PRO A 248 62.61 -12.33 4.60
C PRO A 248 62.91 -12.86 6.03
N GLY A 249 61.87 -13.32 6.76
CA GLY A 249 62.09 -14.24 7.89
C GLY A 249 60.91 -14.50 8.85
N TYR A 250 60.36 -15.72 8.78
CA TYR A 250 59.82 -16.56 9.88
C TYR A 250 58.75 -16.05 10.88
N GLY A 251 57.68 -16.86 11.01
CA GLY A 251 56.97 -17.10 12.29
C GLY A 251 55.85 -16.13 12.65
N ALA A 252 54.60 -16.60 12.61
CA ALA A 252 53.44 -15.84 13.09
C ALA A 252 53.32 -15.91 14.63
N PRO A 253 53.29 -14.78 15.35
CA PRO A 253 52.95 -14.74 16.78
C PRO A 253 51.43 -14.70 16.99
N VAL A 254 50.96 -15.45 18.00
CA VAL A 254 49.56 -15.49 18.44
C VAL A 254 49.17 -14.14 19.09
N PRO A 255 47.97 -13.58 18.81
CA PRO A 255 47.50 -12.38 19.52
C PRO A 255 47.29 -12.67 21.02
N PRO A 256 47.76 -11.80 21.94
CA PRO A 256 47.52 -11.97 23.37
C PRO A 256 46.04 -11.77 23.72
N ALA A 257 45.56 -12.50 24.72
CA ALA A 257 44.16 -12.46 25.17
C ALA A 257 43.77 -11.07 25.70
N GLN A 258 42.65 -10.53 25.21
CA GLN A 258 42.07 -9.30 25.76
C GLN A 258 41.28 -9.58 27.05
N PRO A 259 41.47 -8.79 28.13
CA PRO A 259 40.64 -8.88 29.31
C PRO A 259 39.18 -8.52 29.01
N SER A 260 38.24 -9.30 29.54
CA SER A 260 36.81 -9.00 29.45
C SER A 260 36.43 -7.91 30.45
N TYR A 261 36.02 -6.74 29.95
CA TYR A 261 35.38 -5.69 30.73
C TYR A 261 33.86 -5.78 30.53
N GLY A 262 33.11 -5.92 31.62
CA GLY A 262 31.67 -6.19 31.58
C GLY A 262 30.86 -5.09 30.87
N GLN A 263 29.79 -5.49 30.18
CA GLN A 263 28.83 -4.57 29.58
C GLN A 263 28.15 -3.70 30.65
N PRO A 264 27.95 -2.40 30.40
CA PRO A 264 26.99 -1.58 31.15
C PRO A 264 25.58 -2.14 30.98
N ALA A 265 24.80 -2.20 32.08
CA ALA A 265 23.43 -2.68 32.05
C ALA A 265 22.50 -1.72 31.25
N ALA A 266 21.52 -2.29 30.55
CA ALA A 266 20.53 -1.51 29.81
C ALA A 266 19.62 -0.69 30.74
N PRO A 267 19.17 0.52 30.34
CA PRO A 267 18.23 1.33 31.13
C PRO A 267 16.89 0.62 31.34
N GLN A 268 16.41 0.56 32.58
CA GLN A 268 15.07 0.05 32.89
C GLN A 268 13.99 1.08 32.50
N PRO A 269 12.81 0.64 32.03
CA PRO A 269 11.70 1.53 31.75
C PRO A 269 11.09 2.12 33.05
N PRO A 270 10.45 3.30 32.99
CA PRO A 270 9.84 3.92 34.17
C PRO A 270 8.72 3.06 34.79
N VAL A 271 8.78 2.88 36.10
CA VAL A 271 7.71 2.22 36.87
C VAL A 271 6.65 3.27 37.21
N PHE A 272 5.45 3.15 36.62
CA PHE A 272 4.32 4.00 36.96
C PHE A 272 3.66 3.53 38.27
N PRO A 273 3.25 4.43 39.19
CA PRO A 273 2.51 4.05 40.38
C PRO A 273 1.11 3.51 40.04
N PRO A 274 0.50 2.68 40.91
CA PRO A 274 -0.85 2.15 40.67
C PRO A 274 -1.89 3.27 40.49
N ARG A 275 -2.75 3.09 39.49
CA ARG A 275 -3.86 4.01 39.21
C ARG A 275 -4.86 4.01 40.37
N ALA A 276 -5.19 5.19 40.88
CA ALA A 276 -6.22 5.33 41.91
C ALA A 276 -7.58 4.76 41.44
N PRO A 277 -8.40 4.18 42.34
CA PRO A 277 -9.72 3.64 41.98
C PRO A 277 -10.59 4.69 41.28
N GLN A 278 -11.16 4.34 40.13
CA GLN A 278 -12.12 5.20 39.45
C GLN A 278 -13.46 5.18 40.20
N PRO A 279 -14.12 6.34 40.41
CA PRO A 279 -15.49 6.35 40.90
C PRO A 279 -16.43 5.63 39.91
N PRO A 280 -17.50 4.99 40.37
CA PRO A 280 -18.41 4.24 39.51
C PRO A 280 -19.05 5.14 38.45
N SER A 281 -19.13 4.63 37.22
CA SER A 281 -19.80 5.31 36.11
C SER A 281 -21.28 5.52 36.41
N ALA A 282 -21.79 6.75 36.20
CA ALA A 282 -23.19 7.06 36.36
C ALA A 282 -24.08 6.20 35.43
N PRO A 283 -25.34 5.89 35.82
CA PRO A 283 -26.25 5.12 34.98
C PRO A 283 -26.50 5.79 33.62
N PRO A 284 -26.77 5.02 32.55
CA PRO A 284 -27.19 5.58 31.26
C PRO A 284 -28.44 6.44 31.42
N ALA A 285 -28.46 7.60 30.77
CA ALA A 285 -29.65 8.44 30.69
C ALA A 285 -30.79 7.70 29.97
N ALA A 286 -32.03 7.91 30.42
CA ALA A 286 -33.20 7.26 29.82
C ALA A 286 -33.37 7.66 28.34
N PRO A 287 -33.90 6.77 27.48
CA PRO A 287 -34.15 7.09 26.07
C PRO A 287 -35.08 8.30 25.93
N GLN A 288 -34.67 9.30 25.14
CA GLN A 288 -35.54 10.42 24.81
C GLN A 288 -36.67 9.95 23.87
N PRO A 289 -37.90 10.46 24.02
CA PRO A 289 -38.99 10.15 23.11
C PRO A 289 -38.68 10.65 21.68
N PRO A 290 -39.16 9.97 20.63
CA PRO A 290 -38.88 10.36 19.25
C PRO A 290 -39.45 11.74 18.92
N ALA A 291 -38.68 12.53 18.17
CA ALA A 291 -39.10 13.86 17.74
C ALA A 291 -40.32 13.79 16.80
N ALA A 292 -41.23 14.75 16.93
CA ALA A 292 -42.41 14.84 16.08
C ALA A 292 -42.01 15.06 14.60
N PRO A 293 -42.77 14.50 13.63
CA PRO A 293 -42.46 14.65 12.21
C PRO A 293 -42.57 16.12 11.76
N PRO A 294 -41.75 16.57 10.79
CA PRO A 294 -41.81 17.94 10.26
C PRO A 294 -43.17 18.29 9.68
N ALA A 295 -43.60 19.54 9.86
CA ALA A 295 -44.83 20.06 9.26
C ALA A 295 -44.75 20.07 7.73
N ALA A 296 -45.87 19.84 7.06
CA ALA A 296 -45.95 19.79 5.61
C ALA A 296 -45.59 21.14 4.96
N PRO A 297 -44.95 21.17 3.77
CA PRO A 297 -44.62 22.42 3.07
C PRO A 297 -45.87 23.23 2.74
N GLN A 298 -45.86 24.54 3.05
CA GLN A 298 -46.92 25.45 2.64
C GLN A 298 -46.89 25.69 1.11
N PRO A 299 -48.06 25.86 0.45
CA PRO A 299 -48.11 26.16 -0.97
C PRO A 299 -47.53 27.55 -1.29
N PRO A 300 -47.01 27.78 -2.52
CA PRO A 300 -46.43 29.06 -2.90
C PRO A 300 -47.45 30.22 -2.88
N ALA A 301 -46.98 31.41 -2.49
CA ALA A 301 -47.78 32.63 -2.57
C ALA A 301 -48.11 33.02 -4.03
N PRO A 302 -49.27 33.65 -4.30
CA PRO A 302 -49.64 34.08 -5.64
C PRO A 302 -48.71 35.18 -6.17
N PRO A 303 -48.52 35.28 -7.50
CA PRO A 303 -47.60 36.26 -8.10
C PRO A 303 -48.07 37.70 -7.92
N VAL A 304 -47.13 38.58 -7.62
CA VAL A 304 -47.36 40.03 -7.45
C VAL A 304 -47.58 40.68 -8.84
N PRO A 305 -48.59 41.55 -9.02
CA PRO A 305 -48.81 42.24 -10.30
C PRO A 305 -47.65 43.21 -10.63
N PRO A 306 -47.37 43.46 -11.92
CA PRO A 306 -46.25 44.30 -12.35
C PRO A 306 -46.45 45.77 -11.97
N VAL A 307 -45.36 46.39 -11.51
CA VAL A 307 -45.29 47.83 -11.20
C VAL A 307 -45.26 48.63 -12.51
N PRO A 308 -46.08 49.69 -12.68
CA PRO A 308 -46.02 50.55 -13.85
C PRO A 308 -44.68 51.32 -13.94
N PRO A 309 -44.20 51.66 -15.15
CA PRO A 309 -42.92 52.33 -15.32
C PRO A 309 -42.90 53.72 -14.66
N ALA A 310 -41.80 54.03 -13.96
CA ALA A 310 -41.61 55.32 -13.32
C ALA A 310 -41.35 56.43 -14.35
N ASP A 311 -41.93 57.61 -14.10
CA ASP A 311 -41.83 58.79 -14.95
C ASP A 311 -40.41 59.42 -14.86
N PRO A 312 -39.69 59.69 -15.96
CA PRO A 312 -38.26 60.07 -15.91
C PRO A 312 -37.92 61.43 -15.28
N MET A 313 -38.89 62.18 -14.76
CA MET A 313 -38.77 63.61 -14.43
C MET A 313 -38.77 63.92 -12.92
N GLN A 314 -38.67 62.91 -12.05
CA GLN A 314 -38.65 63.12 -10.59
C GLN A 314 -37.20 63.07 -10.04
N PRO A 315 -36.64 64.20 -9.52
CA PRO A 315 -35.31 64.20 -8.92
C PRO A 315 -35.31 63.45 -7.57
N PRO A 316 -34.17 62.85 -7.18
CA PRO A 316 -34.08 62.03 -5.98
C PRO A 316 -34.20 62.85 -4.68
N ALA A 317 -34.74 62.19 -3.66
CA ALA A 317 -34.75 62.62 -2.26
C ALA A 317 -33.78 61.75 -1.43
#